data_AF-A0A095XRW5-F1
#
_entry.id   AF-A0A095XRW5-F1
#
_cell.length_a   1.000
_cell.length_b   1.000
_cell.length_c   1.000
_cell.angle_alpha   90.00
_cell.angle_beta   90.00
_cell.angle_gamma   90.00
#
_symmetry.space_group_name_H-M   'P 1'
#
loop_
_entity.id
_entity.type
_entity.pdbx_description
1 polymer ?
#
loop_
_entity_poly.entity_id
_entity_poly.type
_entity_poly.pdbx_seq_one_letter_code
_entity_poly.pdbx_strand_id
1 'polypeptide(L)' 'IGAGLGAWGVINLMEGYGNDNPGAKSQGIKQLMAGGGIVLIGLKLIPLLANVLK' A
#
# COMPACT_ATOMS: atom_id res chain seq x y z
N ILE A 1 -5.05 -2.17 -7.40
CA ILE A 1 -5.29 -2.57 -5.99
C ILE A 1 -4.21 -2.06 -5.06
N GLY A 2 -2.93 -2.45 -5.23
CA GLY A 2 -1.83 -1.99 -4.36
C GLY A 2 -1.69 -0.47 -4.27
N ALA A 3 -1.69 0.24 -5.40
CA ALA A 3 -1.64 1.70 -5.41
C ALA A 3 -2.86 2.36 -4.73
N GLY A 4 -4.06 1.77 -4.89
CA GLY A 4 -5.28 2.24 -4.25
C GLY A 4 -5.28 2.04 -2.73
N LEU A 5 -4.79 0.89 -2.24
CA LEU A 5 -4.58 0.64 -0.83
C LEU A 5 -3.51 1.56 -0.22
N GLY A 6 -2.46 1.86 -0.99
CA GLY A 6 -1.43 2.81 -0.59
C GLY A 6 -1.99 4.22 -0.41
N ALA A 7 -2.75 4.71 -1.40
CA ALA A 7 -3.40 6.02 -1.34
C ALA A 7 -4.42 6.11 -0.19
N TRP A 8 -5.22 5.06 0.02
CA TRP A 8 -6.17 4.98 1.14
C TRP A 8 -5.44 5.00 2.51
N GLY A 9 -4.27 4.37 2.59
CA GLY A 9 -3.41 4.43 3.77
C GLY A 9 -2.88 5.83 4.08
N VAL A 10 -2.54 6.61 3.05
CA VAL A 10 -2.12 8.02 3.21
C VAL A 10 -3.29 8.88 3.70
N ILE A 11 -4.51 8.66 3.20
CA ILE A 11 -5.71 9.38 3.64
C ILE A 11 -5.96 9.12 5.13
N ASN A 12 -5.97 7.85 5.55
CA ASN A 12 -6.15 7.49 6.96
C ASN A 12 -5.02 8.00 7.87
N LEU A 13 -3.80 8.14 7.34
CA LEU A 13 -2.70 8.80 8.03
C LEU A 13 -2.96 10.29 8.22
N MET A 14 -3.37 11.00 7.17
CA MET A 14 -3.69 12.42 7.23
C MET A 14 -4.86 12.71 8.17
N GLU A 15 -5.92 11.88 8.12
CA GLU A 15 -7.04 11.95 9.06
C GLU A 15 -6.60 11.64 10.50
N GLY A 16 -5.69 10.67 10.68
CA GLY A 16 -5.12 10.34 11.98
C GLY A 16 -4.23 11.43 12.58
N TYR A 17 -3.50 12.18 11.76
CA TYR A 17 -2.73 13.35 12.20
C TYR A 17 -3.64 14.56 12.47
N GLY A 18 -4.70 14.76 11.67
CA GLY A 18 -5.64 15.87 11.86
C GLY A 18 -6.56 15.68 13.07
N ASN A 19 -6.90 14.44 13.41
CA ASN A 19 -7.77 14.09 14.55
C ASN A 19 -6.98 13.58 15.77
N ASP A 20 -5.64 13.64 15.74
CA ASP A 20 -4.71 13.08 16.74
C ASP A 20 -5.11 11.67 17.23
N ASN A 21 -5.62 10.85 16.30
CA ASN A 21 -6.15 9.53 16.59
C ASN A 21 -5.09 8.46 16.28
N PRO A 22 -4.48 7.83 17.29
CA PRO A 22 -3.45 6.82 17.08
C PRO A 22 -3.97 5.58 16.31
N GLY A 23 -5.27 5.29 16.40
CA GLY A 23 -5.90 4.19 15.66
C GLY A 23 -5.88 4.42 14.14
N ALA A 24 -6.28 5.61 13.69
CA ALA A 24 -6.26 5.99 12.28
C ALA A 24 -4.82 6.07 11.73
N LYS A 25 -3.87 6.59 12.52
CA LYS A 25 -2.44 6.57 12.15
C LYS A 25 -1.92 5.14 11.94
N SER A 26 -2.20 4.23 12.86
CA SER A 26 -1.76 2.83 12.76
C SER A 26 -2.40 2.11 11.57
N GLN A 27 -3.69 2.33 11.33
CA GLN A 27 -4.37 1.79 10.15
C GLN A 27 -3.79 2.33 8.85
N GLY A 28 -3.54 3.63 8.77
CA GLY A 28 -2.97 4.25 7.58
C GLY A 28 -1.59 3.71 7.24
N ILE A 29 -0.70 3.51 8.22
CA ILE A 29 0.62 2.87 7.98
C ILE A 29 0.46 1.43 7.48
N LYS A 30 -0.45 0.64 8.07
CA LYS A 30 -0.67 -0.76 7.67
C LYS A 30 -1.17 -0.85 6.22
N GLN A 31 -2.06 0.04 5.82
CA GLN A 31 -2.59 0.10 4.46
C GLN A 31 -1.56 0.64 3.47
N LEU A 32 -0.75 1.63 3.87
CA LEU A 32 0.38 2.13 3.07
C LEU A 32 1.40 1.02 2.80
N MET A 33 1.80 0.29 3.85
CA MET A 33 2.74 -0.83 3.73
C MET A 33 2.16 -1.99 2.91
N ALA A 34 0.91 -2.37 3.14
CA ALA A 34 0.24 -3.39 2.35
C ALA A 34 0.11 -2.98 0.87
N GLY A 35 -0.25 -1.72 0.61
CA GLY A 35 -0.33 -1.16 -0.73
C GLY A 35 1.01 -1.15 -1.45
N GLY A 36 2.06 -0.67 -0.77
CA GLY A 36 3.44 -0.67 -1.27
C GLY A 36 3.95 -2.07 -1.57
N GLY A 37 3.69 -3.03 -0.68
CA GLY A 37 4.07 -4.44 -0.88
C GLY A 37 3.45 -5.05 -2.13
N ILE A 38 2.15 -4.83 -2.37
CA ILE A 38 1.46 -5.34 -3.56
C ILE A 38 2.03 -4.73 -4.84
N VAL A 39 2.34 -3.42 -4.83
CA VAL A 39 2.94 -2.75 -5.99
C VAL A 39 4.33 -3.30 -6.27
N LEU A 40 5.19 -3.41 -5.26
CA LEU A 40 6.54 -3.96 -5.41
C LEU A 40 6.54 -5.41 -5.92
N ILE A 41 5.61 -6.22 -5.42
CA ILE A 41 5.42 -7.60 -5.87
C ILE A 41 4.99 -7.64 -7.34
N GLY A 42 4.02 -6.81 -7.76
CA GLY A 42 3.60 -6.73 -9.16
C GLY A 42 4.74 -6.33 -10.10
N LEU A 43 5.55 -5.35 -9.71
CA LEU A 43 6.69 -4.89 -10.50
C LEU A 43 7.77 -5.97 -10.68
N LYS A 44 7.95 -6.86 -9.70
CA LYS A 44 8.94 -7.95 -9.78
C LYS A 44 8.39 -9.23 -10.41
N LEU A 45 7.16 -9.61 -10.08
CA LEU A 45 6.58 -10.88 -10.54
C LEU A 45 6.15 -10.84 -12.00
N ILE A 46 5.59 -9.73 -12.49
CA ILE A 46 5.09 -9.66 -13.89
C ILE A 46 6.23 -9.92 -14.90
N PRO A 47 7.42 -9.31 -14.79
CA PRO A 47 8.53 -9.60 -15.70
C PRO A 47 9.06 -11.04 -15.56
N LEU A 48 9.12 -11.58 -14.34
CA LEU A 48 9.58 -12.96 -14.11
C LEU A 48 8.62 -13.98 -14.72
N LEU A 49 7.31 -13.79 -14.54
CA LEU A 49 6.27 -14.62 -15.18
C LEU A 49 6.34 -14.53 -16.71
N ALA A 50 6.53 -13.33 -17.26
CA ALA A 50 6.68 -13.14 -18.70
C ALA A 50 7.92 -13.84 -19.28
N ASN A 51 8.99 -13.99 -18.50
CA ASN A 51 10.19 -14.72 -18.90
C ASN A 51 10.04 -16.25 -18.79
N VAL A 52 9.23 -16.75 -17.86
CA VAL A 52 8.96 -18.21 -17.69
C VAL A 52 7.95 -18.73 -18.71
N LEU A 53 7.02 -17.89 -19.16
CA LEU A 53 5.98 -18.24 -20.14
C LEU A 53 6.44 -18.08 -21.61
N LYS A 54 7.73 -17.80 -21.82
CA LYS A 54 8.37 -17.66 -23.14
C LYS A 54 9.01 -18.97 -23.57
#